data_AF-A0A960H6V8-F1
#
_entry.id   AF-A0A960H6V8-F1
#
_cell.length_a   1.000
_cell.length_b   1.000
_cell.length_c   1.000
_cell.angle_alpha   90.00
_cell.angle_beta   90.00
_cell.angle_gamma   90.00
#
_symmetry.space_group_name_H-M   'P 1'
#
loop_
_entity.id
_entity.type
_entity.pdbx_description
1 polymer ?
#
loop_
_entity_poly.entity_id
_entity_poly.type
_entity_poly.pdbx_seq_one_letter_code
_entity_poly.pdbx_strand_id
1 'polypeptide(L)'
;MTPPTTVVATTVLADSPGSFSQHFSLIHGWVPSLVQVATAVVLVFAVGWRSRRWRLCWLPVAALAGVALAWLTHHNIEANGLAGDVAPRQLWVWIFLTGVAAVVAVVGWRGARWWRRGISMLAVPLCLLCSALMLNLWVGYFPTVQTAWNQLTAGPLPDQTDGAMVAQMVARHAVPPKGSVVKVSIPAAASQFKHRDELVYLPPAYFATNPPPTLPTVMMIGGEFNTPADWLRAGDAVTTIDMFAAAHGGNAPVFVFVDAGG
;
A
#
# COMPACT_ATOMS: atom_id res chain seq x y z
N MET A 1 -67.68 -9.14 -3.79
CA MET A 1 -66.49 -9.98 -3.60
C MET A 1 -65.34 -9.36 -4.37
N THR A 2 -64.53 -8.58 -3.67
CA THR A 2 -63.38 -7.82 -4.17
C THR A 2 -62.11 -8.59 -3.79
N PRO A 3 -61.10 -8.70 -4.68
CA PRO A 3 -59.86 -9.40 -4.37
C PRO A 3 -58.98 -8.59 -3.41
N PRO A 4 -58.10 -9.22 -2.62
CA PRO A 4 -57.25 -8.50 -1.68
C PRO A 4 -56.13 -7.78 -2.43
N THR A 5 -56.00 -6.48 -2.17
CA THR A 5 -54.84 -5.65 -2.50
C THR A 5 -53.64 -6.08 -1.65
N THR A 6 -52.71 -6.82 -2.23
CA THR A 6 -51.36 -6.97 -1.68
C THR A 6 -50.64 -5.64 -1.78
N VAL A 7 -50.52 -4.95 -0.64
CA VAL A 7 -49.63 -3.82 -0.47
C VAL A 7 -48.20 -4.36 -0.60
N VAL A 8 -47.59 -4.15 -1.77
CA VAL A 8 -46.15 -4.29 -1.94
C VAL A 8 -45.53 -3.20 -1.06
N ALA A 9 -45.12 -3.57 0.15
CA ALA A 9 -44.26 -2.74 0.97
C ALA A 9 -42.93 -2.63 0.22
N THR A 10 -42.79 -1.53 -0.52
CA THR A 10 -41.52 -1.08 -1.08
C THR A 10 -40.61 -0.76 0.10
N THR A 11 -39.87 -1.75 0.58
CA THR A 11 -38.81 -1.56 1.57
C THR A 11 -37.67 -0.83 0.89
N VAL A 12 -37.83 0.48 0.76
CA VAL A 12 -36.73 1.43 0.58
C VAL A 12 -35.97 1.45 1.91
N LEU A 13 -35.09 0.48 2.10
CA LEU A 13 -34.11 0.47 3.18
C LEU A 13 -32.74 0.13 2.59
N ALA A 14 -31.95 1.20 2.51
CA ALA A 14 -30.50 1.19 2.41
C ALA A 14 -29.90 0.47 1.20
N ASP A 15 -29.83 1.19 0.07
CA ASP A 15 -28.63 1.13 -0.76
C ASP A 15 -27.43 1.27 0.18
N SER A 16 -26.72 0.16 0.37
CA SER A 16 -25.47 0.15 1.12
C SER A 16 -24.48 1.07 0.39
N PRO A 17 -23.67 1.88 1.09
CA PRO A 17 -22.73 2.82 0.46
C PRO A 17 -21.52 2.13 -0.20
N GLY A 18 -21.72 0.95 -0.78
CA GLY A 18 -20.69 0.12 -1.43
C GLY A 18 -20.48 0.41 -2.93
N SER A 19 -21.24 1.33 -3.54
CA SER A 19 -21.16 1.60 -4.98
C SER A 19 -20.18 2.72 -5.37
N PHE A 20 -19.46 3.34 -4.43
CA PHE A 20 -18.43 4.36 -4.72
C PHE A 20 -16.99 3.86 -4.62
N SER A 21 -16.78 2.56 -4.39
CA SER A 21 -15.45 1.93 -4.38
C SER A 21 -14.96 1.69 -5.82
N GLN A 22 -14.84 2.76 -6.62
CA GLN A 22 -14.07 2.66 -7.86
C GLN A 22 -12.63 2.29 -7.49
N HIS A 23 -12.17 1.16 -8.00
CA HIS A 23 -10.81 0.66 -7.87
C HIS A 23 -9.84 1.64 -8.55
N PHE A 24 -9.50 2.75 -7.88
CA PHE A 24 -8.52 3.69 -8.38
C PHE A 24 -7.13 3.07 -8.20
N SER A 25 -6.63 2.50 -9.30
CA SER A 25 -5.26 2.00 -9.37
C SER A 25 -4.29 3.17 -9.15
N LEU A 26 -3.38 2.99 -8.20
CA LEU A 26 -2.23 3.89 -8.00
C LEU A 26 -1.07 3.54 -8.94
N ILE A 27 -1.20 2.42 -9.66
CA ILE A 27 -0.18 1.91 -10.58
C ILE A 27 -0.53 2.26 -12.03
N HIS A 28 -1.77 2.08 -12.46
CA HIS A 28 -2.20 2.34 -13.84
C HIS A 28 -3.54 3.07 -13.84
N GLY A 29 -3.50 4.40 -13.79
CA GLY A 29 -4.71 5.21 -13.73
C GLY A 29 -4.49 6.70 -14.05
N TRP A 30 -5.59 7.42 -14.24
CA TRP A 30 -5.57 8.86 -14.49
C TRP A 30 -5.13 9.68 -13.27
N VAL A 31 -5.28 9.12 -12.06
CA VAL A 31 -4.99 9.79 -10.79
C VAL A 31 -3.49 10.13 -10.64
N PRO A 32 -2.53 9.19 -10.78
CA PRO A 32 -1.11 9.53 -10.74
C PRO A 32 -0.69 10.56 -11.79
N SER A 33 -1.21 10.48 -13.01
CA SER A 33 -0.88 11.43 -14.08
C SER A 33 -1.41 12.84 -13.78
N LEU A 34 -2.64 12.94 -13.27
CA LEU A 34 -3.26 14.22 -12.95
C LEU A 34 -2.54 14.91 -11.78
N VAL A 35 -2.15 14.16 -10.74
CA VAL A 35 -1.36 14.68 -9.62
C VAL A 35 0.00 15.19 -10.10
N GLN A 36 0.67 14.47 -11.00
CA GLN A 36 1.94 14.90 -11.58
C GLN A 36 1.82 16.19 -12.39
N VAL A 37 0.83 16.29 -13.28
CA VAL A 37 0.61 17.50 -14.10
C VAL A 37 0.26 18.69 -13.21
N ALA A 38 -0.65 18.51 -12.24
CA ALA A 38 -1.01 19.56 -11.30
C ALA A 38 0.20 20.04 -10.48
N THR A 39 1.03 19.10 -10.01
CA THR A 39 2.26 19.43 -9.26
C THR A 39 3.25 20.20 -10.11
N ALA A 40 3.46 19.79 -11.37
CA ALA A 40 4.35 20.49 -12.29
C ALA A 40 3.89 21.94 -12.52
N VAL A 41 2.58 22.15 -12.69
CA VAL A 41 2.00 23.50 -12.82
C VAL A 41 2.23 24.33 -11.55
N VAL A 42 1.95 23.77 -10.37
CA VAL A 42 2.19 24.42 -9.07
C VAL A 42 3.66 24.80 -8.93
N LEU A 43 4.58 23.92 -9.30
CA LEU A 43 6.02 24.17 -9.22
C LEU A 43 6.46 25.28 -10.18
N VAL A 44 5.97 25.31 -11.41
CA VAL A 44 6.24 26.39 -12.37
C VAL A 44 5.78 27.74 -11.81
N PHE A 45 4.59 27.80 -11.20
CA PHE A 45 4.12 29.00 -10.52
C PHE A 45 4.95 29.37 -9.28
N ALA A 46 5.41 28.38 -8.51
CA ALA A 46 6.26 28.58 -7.34
C ALA A 46 7.62 29.19 -7.70
N VAL A 47 8.25 28.66 -8.75
CA VAL A 47 9.53 29.15 -9.30
C VAL A 47 9.35 30.59 -9.79
N GLY A 48 8.38 30.79 -10.68
CA GLY A 48 7.98 32.09 -11.22
C GLY A 48 9.08 32.86 -11.96
N TRP A 49 8.68 33.83 -12.77
CA TRP A 49 9.62 34.76 -13.42
C TRP A 49 9.80 36.00 -12.54
N ARG A 50 10.76 35.95 -11.61
CA ARG A 50 11.02 37.01 -10.62
C ARG A 50 11.96 38.11 -11.14
N SER A 51 13.26 37.81 -11.21
CA SER A 51 14.29 38.79 -11.56
C SER A 51 15.46 38.12 -12.30
N ARG A 52 16.29 38.91 -12.97
CA ARG A 52 17.48 38.40 -13.68
C ARG A 52 18.47 37.73 -12.72
N ARG A 53 18.65 38.28 -11.52
CA ARG A 53 19.50 37.68 -10.45
C ARG A 53 18.93 36.36 -9.93
N TRP A 54 17.61 36.27 -9.76
CA TRP A 54 16.94 35.01 -9.39
C TRP A 54 17.21 33.90 -10.41
N ARG A 55 17.08 34.23 -11.70
CA ARG A 55 17.31 33.29 -12.79
C ARG A 55 18.77 32.87 -12.94
N LEU A 56 19.72 33.79 -12.75
CA LEU A 56 21.14 33.52 -12.99
C LEU A 56 21.88 32.93 -11.78
N CYS A 57 21.44 33.18 -10.55
CA CYS A 57 22.16 32.72 -9.36
C CYS A 57 21.39 31.65 -8.59
N TRP A 58 20.09 31.85 -8.35
CA TRP A 58 19.33 30.98 -7.46
C TRP A 58 18.75 29.75 -8.16
N LEU A 59 18.37 29.85 -9.44
CA LEU A 59 17.96 28.67 -10.22
C LEU A 59 19.08 27.64 -10.39
N PRO A 60 20.34 28.02 -10.71
CA PRO A 60 21.44 27.07 -10.74
C PRO A 60 21.70 26.42 -9.39
N VAL A 61 21.65 27.18 -8.29
CA VAL A 61 21.79 26.64 -6.93
C VAL A 61 20.70 25.63 -6.62
N ALA A 62 19.44 25.93 -6.98
CA ALA A 62 18.33 25.01 -6.80
C ALA A 62 18.49 23.74 -7.65
N ALA A 63 18.96 23.87 -8.89
CA ALA A 63 19.24 22.73 -9.76
C ALA A 63 20.39 21.87 -9.20
N LEU A 64 21.48 22.48 -8.72
CA LEU A 64 22.58 21.75 -8.08
C LEU A 64 22.11 21.00 -6.83
N ALA A 65 21.26 21.62 -6.01
CA ALA A 65 20.67 20.94 -4.85
C ALA A 65 19.77 19.76 -5.25
N GLY A 66 18.97 19.92 -6.31
CA GLY A 66 18.16 18.83 -6.88
C GLY A 66 19.02 17.68 -7.40
N VAL A 67 20.11 17.98 -8.11
CA VAL A 67 21.07 16.97 -8.61
C VAL A 67 21.74 16.25 -7.44
N ALA A 68 22.21 16.98 -6.43
CA ALA A 68 22.83 16.40 -5.25
C ALA A 68 21.86 15.47 -4.50
N LEU A 69 20.59 15.86 -4.37
CA LEU A 69 19.56 15.03 -3.74
C LEU A 69 19.32 13.74 -4.54
N ALA A 70 19.11 13.84 -5.86
CA ALA A 70 18.91 12.68 -6.73
C ALA A 70 20.12 11.74 -6.72
N TRP A 71 21.34 12.30 -6.79
CA TRP A 71 22.58 11.53 -6.74
C TRP A 71 22.77 10.83 -5.40
N LEU A 72 22.53 11.53 -4.28
CA LEU A 72 22.64 10.93 -2.94
C LEU A 72 21.63 9.79 -2.79
N THR A 73 20.38 9.97 -3.21
CA THR A 73 19.37 8.92 -3.16
C THR A 73 19.75 7.72 -4.04
N HIS A 74 20.27 7.95 -5.24
CA HIS A 74 20.77 6.88 -6.12
C HIS A 74 21.89 6.09 -5.49
N HIS A 75 22.91 6.79 -4.97
CA HIS A 75 24.05 6.15 -4.35
C HIS A 75 23.65 5.33 -3.12
N ASN A 76 22.70 5.82 -2.32
CA ASN A 76 22.18 5.06 -1.17
C ASN A 76 21.41 3.80 -1.62
N ILE A 77 20.64 3.85 -2.71
CA ILE A 77 19.91 2.68 -3.21
C ILE A 77 20.90 1.61 -3.72
N GLU A 78 21.93 2.01 -4.47
CA GLU A 78 22.95 1.10 -4.97
C GLU A 78 23.82 0.52 -3.84
N ALA A 79 24.28 1.35 -2.91
CA ALA A 79 25.16 0.93 -1.83
C ALA A 79 24.50 -0.06 -0.87
N ASN A 80 23.18 0.07 -0.65
CA ASN A 80 22.41 -0.82 0.21
C ASN A 80 21.81 -2.02 -0.55
N GLY A 81 22.02 -2.13 -1.88
CA GLY A 81 21.47 -3.23 -2.68
C GLY A 81 19.94 -3.30 -2.69
N LEU A 82 19.25 -2.17 -2.44
CA LEU A 82 17.81 -2.13 -2.19
C LEU A 82 16.94 -2.38 -3.43
N ALA A 83 17.55 -2.45 -4.62
CA ALA A 83 16.84 -2.61 -5.88
C ALA A 83 17.51 -3.62 -6.78
N GLY A 84 16.75 -4.64 -7.20
CA GLY A 84 17.17 -5.62 -8.21
C GLY A 84 17.04 -5.10 -9.65
N ASP A 85 16.12 -4.16 -9.90
CA ASP A 85 15.83 -3.60 -11.22
C ASP A 85 16.18 -2.11 -11.31
N VAL A 86 16.28 -1.56 -12.52
CA VAL A 86 16.62 -0.13 -12.72
C VAL A 86 15.42 0.76 -12.40
N ALA A 87 15.61 1.74 -11.51
CA ALA A 87 14.57 2.72 -11.17
C ALA A 87 14.09 3.54 -12.38
N PRO A 88 12.78 3.80 -12.51
CA PRO A 88 12.25 4.56 -13.64
C PRO A 88 12.79 6.00 -13.64
N ARG A 89 13.13 6.53 -14.83
CA ARG A 89 13.67 7.88 -14.99
C ARG A 89 12.79 8.97 -14.36
N GLN A 90 11.48 8.77 -14.34
CA GLN A 90 10.51 9.70 -13.77
C GLN A 90 10.67 9.87 -12.25
N LEU A 91 11.11 8.83 -11.52
CA LEU A 91 11.40 8.92 -10.09
C LEU A 91 12.51 9.94 -9.83
N TRP A 92 13.61 9.84 -10.58
CA TRP A 92 14.76 10.76 -10.46
C TRP A 92 14.39 12.20 -10.79
N VAL A 93 13.52 12.42 -11.77
CA VAL A 93 12.99 13.76 -12.08
C VAL A 93 12.25 14.34 -10.89
N TRP A 94 11.35 13.58 -10.24
CA TRP A 94 10.59 14.09 -9.10
C TRP A 94 11.44 14.29 -7.83
N ILE A 95 12.46 13.45 -7.60
CA ILE A 95 13.43 13.65 -6.53
C ILE A 95 14.22 14.95 -6.78
N PHE A 96 14.72 15.15 -8.01
CA PHE A 96 15.38 16.40 -8.40
C PHE A 96 14.47 17.62 -8.18
N LEU A 97 13.23 17.56 -8.64
CA LEU A 97 12.26 18.66 -8.50
C LEU A 97 11.89 18.94 -7.04
N THR A 98 11.92 17.93 -6.17
CA THR A 98 11.74 18.11 -4.72
C THR A 98 12.87 18.96 -4.13
N GLY A 99 14.13 18.68 -4.48
CA GLY A 99 15.28 19.48 -4.05
C GLY A 99 15.19 20.92 -4.56
N VAL A 100 14.79 21.10 -5.82
CA VAL A 100 14.53 22.43 -6.41
C VAL A 100 13.41 23.16 -5.65
N ALA A 101 12.29 22.50 -5.39
CA ALA A 101 11.14 23.06 -4.69
C ALA A 101 11.52 23.53 -3.28
N ALA A 102 12.32 22.75 -2.55
CA ALA A 102 12.80 23.10 -1.21
C ALA A 102 13.64 24.39 -1.22
N VAL A 103 14.61 24.50 -2.14
CA VAL A 103 15.43 25.71 -2.27
C VAL A 103 14.58 26.91 -2.68
N VAL A 104 13.63 26.73 -3.62
CA VAL A 104 12.71 27.80 -4.04
C VAL A 104 11.83 28.27 -2.88
N ALA A 105 11.36 27.37 -2.02
CA ALA A 105 10.58 27.72 -0.84
C ALA A 105 11.38 28.52 0.19
N VAL A 106 12.63 28.12 0.46
CA VAL A 106 13.51 28.78 1.44
C VAL A 106 14.00 30.14 0.94
N VAL A 107 14.60 30.18 -0.25
CA VAL A 107 15.23 31.40 -0.78
C VAL A 107 14.16 32.37 -1.28
N GLY A 108 13.06 31.87 -1.85
CA GLY A 108 11.96 32.68 -2.35
C GLY A 108 11.15 33.36 -1.24
N TRP A 109 11.31 32.94 0.02
CA TRP A 109 10.52 33.37 1.16
C TRP A 109 10.55 34.89 1.39
N ARG A 110 11.74 35.49 1.39
CA ARG A 110 11.96 36.91 1.74
C ARG A 110 11.39 37.89 0.72
N GLY A 111 11.29 37.51 -0.56
CA GLY A 111 10.81 38.38 -1.65
C GLY A 111 9.45 38.01 -2.23
N ALA A 112 8.77 36.99 -1.70
CA ALA A 112 7.49 36.49 -2.23
C ALA A 112 6.27 37.24 -1.68
N ARG A 113 5.29 37.50 -2.55
CA ARG A 113 3.90 37.81 -2.14
C ARG A 113 3.30 36.60 -1.40
N TRP A 114 2.38 36.85 -0.46
CA TRP A 114 1.80 35.82 0.42
C TRP A 114 1.26 34.57 -0.31
N TRP A 115 0.56 34.75 -1.44
CA TRP A 115 0.01 33.67 -2.24
C TRP A 115 1.10 32.78 -2.86
N ARG A 116 2.24 33.38 -3.26
CA ARG A 116 3.39 32.61 -3.75
C ARG A 116 4.09 31.85 -2.65
N ARG A 117 4.09 32.37 -1.41
CA ARG A 117 4.60 31.61 -0.25
C ARG A 117 3.76 30.36 -0.03
N GLY A 118 2.43 30.48 -0.07
CA GLY A 118 1.51 29.35 0.00
C GLY A 118 1.77 28.31 -1.10
N ILE A 119 1.89 28.75 -2.35
CA ILE A 119 2.21 27.86 -3.48
C ILE A 119 3.57 27.18 -3.31
N SER A 120 4.61 27.89 -2.89
CA SER A 120 5.94 27.29 -2.65
C SER A 120 5.92 26.28 -1.50
N MET A 121 5.17 26.54 -0.43
CA MET A 121 5.00 25.58 0.66
C MET A 121 4.23 24.34 0.22
N LEU A 122 3.26 24.49 -0.70
CA LEU A 122 2.49 23.38 -1.25
C LEU A 122 3.30 22.57 -2.28
N ALA A 123 4.20 23.21 -3.02
CA ALA A 123 5.00 22.55 -4.06
C ALA A 123 5.91 21.44 -3.50
N VAL A 124 6.50 21.65 -2.32
CA VAL A 124 7.40 20.67 -1.66
C VAL A 124 6.69 19.35 -1.35
N PRO A 125 5.58 19.32 -0.57
CA PRO A 125 4.86 18.08 -0.28
C PRO A 125 4.26 17.45 -1.54
N LEU A 126 3.87 18.23 -2.54
CA LEU A 126 3.38 17.68 -3.81
C LEU A 126 4.49 16.99 -4.63
N CYS A 127 5.71 17.55 -4.66
CA CYS A 127 6.85 16.90 -5.32
C CYS A 127 7.27 15.61 -4.59
N LEU A 128 7.23 15.64 -3.25
CA LEU A 128 7.44 14.44 -2.43
C LEU A 128 6.37 13.37 -2.72
N LEU A 129 5.10 13.76 -2.80
CA LEU A 129 4.00 12.86 -3.15
C LEU A 129 4.21 12.25 -4.55
N CYS A 130 4.60 13.05 -5.54
CA CYS A 130 4.91 12.53 -6.88
C CYS A 130 6.10 11.54 -6.86
N SER A 131 7.13 11.83 -6.07
CA SER A 131 8.26 10.91 -5.89
C SER A 131 7.81 9.59 -5.26
N ALA A 132 6.97 9.64 -4.22
CA ALA A 132 6.39 8.47 -3.58
C ALA A 132 5.49 7.66 -4.52
N LEU A 133 4.70 8.32 -5.37
CA LEU A 133 3.90 7.66 -6.40
C LEU A 133 4.78 6.94 -7.43
N MET A 134 5.88 7.56 -7.89
CA MET A 134 6.83 6.90 -8.80
C MET A 134 7.56 5.73 -8.15
N LEU A 135 7.89 5.86 -6.87
CA LEU A 135 8.47 4.77 -6.10
C LEU A 135 7.47 3.61 -5.98
N ASN A 136 6.21 3.92 -5.68
CA ASN A 136 5.15 2.93 -5.60
C ASN A 136 4.85 2.25 -6.93
N LEU A 137 4.95 2.99 -8.05
CA LEU A 137 4.85 2.42 -9.40
C LEU A 137 5.97 1.42 -9.69
N TRP A 138 7.17 1.70 -9.17
CA TRP A 138 8.34 0.87 -9.39
C TRP A 138 8.36 -0.36 -8.49
N VAL A 139 8.00 -0.20 -7.22
CA VAL A 139 8.02 -1.29 -6.22
C VAL A 139 6.72 -2.09 -6.23
N GLY A 140 5.59 -1.50 -6.63
CA GLY A 140 4.27 -2.15 -6.65
C GLY A 140 3.63 -2.36 -5.28
N TYR A 141 4.19 -1.77 -4.22
CA TYR A 141 3.84 -2.08 -2.83
C TYR A 141 2.40 -1.69 -2.45
N PHE A 142 1.87 -0.60 -3.01
CA PHE A 142 0.47 -0.17 -2.85
C PHE A 142 -0.26 -0.17 -4.21
N PRO A 143 -0.83 -1.30 -4.63
CA PRO A 143 -1.49 -1.39 -5.94
C PRO A 143 -2.72 -0.48 -6.07
N THR A 144 -3.39 -0.18 -4.96
CA THR A 144 -4.60 0.64 -4.92
C THR A 144 -4.60 1.65 -3.77
N VAL A 145 -5.38 2.73 -3.91
CA VAL A 145 -5.65 3.68 -2.81
C VAL A 145 -6.22 2.96 -1.59
N GLN A 146 -7.05 1.94 -1.81
CA GLN A 146 -7.65 1.15 -0.73
C GLN A 146 -6.60 0.37 0.06
N THR A 147 -5.61 -0.25 -0.61
CA THR A 147 -4.51 -0.93 0.09
C THR A 147 -3.67 0.04 0.91
N ALA A 148 -3.38 1.24 0.38
CA ALA A 148 -2.66 2.27 1.13
C ALA A 148 -3.45 2.76 2.35
N TRP A 149 -4.75 3.01 2.17
CA TRP A 149 -5.63 3.44 3.25
C TRP A 149 -5.83 2.36 4.33
N ASN A 150 -6.00 1.10 3.94
CA ASN A 150 -6.14 -0.02 4.86
C ASN A 150 -4.84 -0.27 5.63
N GLN A 151 -3.67 -0.05 5.03
CA GLN A 151 -2.40 -0.17 5.74
C GLN A 151 -2.20 1.00 6.71
N LEU A 152 -2.54 2.22 6.31
CA LEU A 152 -2.49 3.41 7.17
C LEU A 152 -3.45 3.31 8.38
N THR A 153 -4.62 2.70 8.18
CA THR A 153 -5.67 2.57 9.22
C THR A 153 -5.63 1.23 9.95
N ALA A 154 -4.66 0.36 9.64
CA ALA A 154 -4.60 -1.02 10.15
C ALA A 154 -5.92 -1.80 9.97
N GLY A 155 -6.57 -1.61 8.82
CA GLY A 155 -7.83 -2.26 8.48
C GLY A 155 -7.74 -3.80 8.48
N PRO A 156 -8.87 -4.49 8.68
CA PRO A 156 -8.91 -5.95 8.79
C PRO A 156 -8.33 -6.63 7.54
N LEU A 157 -7.66 -7.76 7.73
CA LEU A 157 -7.13 -8.57 6.64
C LEU A 157 -8.27 -9.36 5.95
N PRO A 158 -8.13 -9.70 4.65
CA PRO A 158 -9.08 -10.59 3.97
C PRO A 158 -9.22 -11.90 4.75
N ASP A 159 -10.46 -12.35 4.96
CA ASP A 159 -10.81 -13.62 5.58
C ASP A 159 -10.20 -13.85 6.98
N GLN A 160 -9.89 -12.76 7.68
CA GLN A 160 -9.35 -12.79 9.03
C GLN A 160 -10.42 -13.30 10.02
N THR A 161 -10.09 -14.38 10.71
CA THR A 161 -10.93 -15.06 11.69
C THR A 161 -10.14 -15.30 12.97
N ASP A 162 -10.81 -15.27 14.12
CA ASP A 162 -10.19 -15.54 15.41
C ASP A 162 -9.94 -17.05 15.61
N GLY A 163 -8.88 -17.41 16.33
CA GLY A 163 -8.51 -18.80 16.63
C GLY A 163 -9.61 -19.54 17.40
N ALA A 164 -10.34 -18.84 18.27
CA ALA A 164 -11.49 -19.41 18.99
C ALA A 164 -12.64 -19.82 18.04
N MET A 165 -12.87 -19.03 16.99
CA MET A 165 -13.89 -19.32 15.98
C MET A 165 -13.46 -20.49 15.09
N VAL A 166 -12.17 -20.58 14.74
CA VAL A 166 -11.62 -21.75 14.03
C VAL A 166 -11.77 -23.02 14.83
N ALA A 167 -11.44 -23.01 16.13
CA ALA A 167 -11.62 -24.18 16.99
C ALA A 167 -13.09 -24.62 17.06
N GLN A 168 -14.03 -23.65 17.10
CA GLN A 168 -15.46 -23.94 17.05
C GLN A 168 -15.89 -24.54 15.71
N MET A 169 -15.36 -24.03 14.59
CA MET A 169 -15.67 -24.56 13.25
C MET A 169 -15.17 -26.00 13.09
N VAL A 170 -13.94 -26.29 13.54
CA VAL A 170 -13.41 -27.67 13.57
C VAL A 170 -14.29 -28.56 14.45
N ALA A 171 -14.65 -28.12 15.66
CA ALA A 171 -15.49 -28.91 16.57
C ALA A 171 -16.88 -29.24 15.97
N ARG A 172 -17.44 -28.31 15.19
CA ARG A 172 -18.75 -28.45 14.54
C ARG A 172 -18.69 -29.07 13.14
N HIS A 173 -17.50 -29.43 12.64
CA HIS A 173 -17.29 -29.86 11.25
C HIS A 173 -17.88 -28.86 10.23
N ALA A 174 -17.80 -27.57 10.55
CA ALA A 174 -18.24 -26.49 9.68
C ALA A 174 -17.10 -26.14 8.72
N VAL A 175 -17.14 -26.70 7.51
CA VAL A 175 -16.13 -26.45 6.48
C VAL A 175 -16.45 -25.15 5.74
N PRO A 176 -15.58 -24.11 5.82
CA PRO A 176 -15.78 -22.88 5.08
C PRO A 176 -15.54 -23.09 3.58
N PRO A 177 -16.22 -22.33 2.70
CA PRO A 177 -16.04 -22.45 1.24
C PRO A 177 -14.69 -21.93 0.74
N LYS A 178 -13.98 -21.16 1.58
CA LYS A 178 -12.65 -20.59 1.37
C LYS A 178 -11.79 -20.85 2.60
N GLY A 179 -10.48 -20.67 2.50
CA GLY A 179 -9.62 -20.76 3.67
C GLY A 179 -9.88 -19.65 4.68
N SER A 180 -9.40 -19.85 5.90
CA SER A 180 -9.50 -18.88 6.99
C SER A 180 -8.11 -18.41 7.39
N VAL A 181 -7.92 -17.10 7.54
CA VAL A 181 -6.67 -16.51 8.02
C VAL A 181 -6.78 -16.25 9.50
N VAL A 182 -5.88 -16.83 10.29
CA VAL A 182 -5.85 -16.67 11.75
C VAL A 182 -4.62 -15.90 12.16
N LYS A 183 -4.81 -14.95 13.06
CA LYS A 183 -3.71 -14.25 13.71
C LYS A 183 -3.16 -15.11 14.84
N VAL A 184 -1.86 -15.33 14.85
CA VAL A 184 -1.19 -16.10 15.90
C VAL A 184 -0.13 -15.22 16.57
N SER A 185 0.12 -15.49 17.85
CA SER A 185 1.18 -14.83 18.60
C SER A 185 2.15 -15.91 19.04
N ILE A 186 3.34 -15.93 18.43
CA ILE A 186 4.37 -16.91 18.75
C ILE A 186 5.19 -16.42 19.96
N PRO A 187 5.53 -17.28 20.93
CA PRO A 187 6.39 -16.85 22.04
C PRO A 187 7.82 -16.54 21.59
N ALA A 188 8.29 -15.33 21.88
CA ALA A 188 9.67 -14.89 21.63
C ALA A 188 10.73 -15.49 22.58
N ALA A 189 10.37 -16.44 23.45
CA ALA A 189 11.25 -16.95 24.50
C ALA A 189 12.51 -17.66 23.97
N ALA A 190 12.41 -18.35 22.84
CA ALA A 190 13.55 -19.06 22.24
C ALA A 190 14.45 -18.12 21.41
N SER A 191 13.85 -17.25 20.61
CA SER A 191 14.59 -16.34 19.71
C SER A 191 15.11 -15.09 20.42
N GLN A 192 14.49 -14.69 21.55
CA GLN A 192 14.65 -13.38 22.19
C GLN A 192 14.38 -12.21 21.24
N PHE A 193 13.74 -12.47 20.09
CA PHE A 193 13.45 -11.50 19.06
C PHE A 193 12.03 -10.97 19.27
N LYS A 194 11.90 -9.65 19.39
CA LYS A 194 10.58 -9.03 19.41
C LYS A 194 10.05 -8.98 17.98
N HIS A 195 9.00 -9.74 17.73
CA HIS A 195 8.31 -9.79 16.46
C HIS A 195 6.87 -9.29 16.61
N ARG A 196 6.26 -8.95 15.47
CA ARG A 196 4.83 -8.66 15.35
C ARG A 196 4.07 -9.99 15.29
N ASP A 197 2.77 -9.89 15.45
CA ASP A 197 1.91 -11.06 15.33
C ASP A 197 1.92 -11.62 13.89
N GLU A 198 2.01 -12.94 13.80
CA GLU A 198 2.05 -13.69 12.55
C GLU A 198 0.65 -14.09 12.08
N LEU A 199 0.58 -14.58 10.85
CA LEU A 199 -0.66 -15.02 10.22
C LEU A 199 -0.53 -16.46 9.74
N VAL A 200 -1.59 -17.24 9.91
CA VAL A 200 -1.69 -18.61 9.43
C VAL A 200 -2.93 -18.74 8.56
N TYR A 201 -2.76 -19.15 7.32
CA TYR A 201 -3.88 -19.53 6.46
C TYR A 201 -4.19 -21.02 6.62
N LEU A 202 -5.46 -21.32 6.89
CA LEU A 202 -6.00 -22.66 7.05
C LEU A 202 -6.93 -22.98 5.87
N PRO A 203 -6.59 -23.96 5.02
CA PRO A 203 -7.43 -24.32 3.89
C PRO A 203 -8.73 -25.01 4.33
N PRO A 204 -9.77 -25.09 3.48
CA PRO A 204 -11.02 -25.80 3.79
C PRO A 204 -10.80 -27.24 4.30
N ALA A 205 -9.84 -27.97 3.73
CA ALA A 205 -9.49 -29.33 4.17
C ALA A 205 -9.08 -29.42 5.65
N TYR A 206 -8.57 -28.35 6.26
CA TYR A 206 -8.24 -28.31 7.68
C TYR A 206 -9.46 -28.56 8.58
N PHE A 207 -10.65 -28.17 8.12
CA PHE A 207 -11.89 -28.27 8.88
C PHE A 207 -12.65 -29.60 8.66
N ALA A 208 -12.11 -30.51 7.85
CA ALA A 208 -12.80 -31.73 7.43
C ALA A 208 -12.93 -32.78 8.54
N THR A 209 -12.02 -32.81 9.51
CA THR A 209 -12.02 -33.77 10.62
C THR A 209 -11.73 -33.09 11.95
N ASN A 210 -12.08 -33.76 13.05
CA ASN A 210 -11.68 -33.39 14.40
C ASN A 210 -10.99 -34.58 15.10
N PRO A 211 -9.67 -34.54 15.33
CA PRO A 211 -8.76 -33.42 15.08
C PRO A 211 -8.56 -33.14 13.57
N PRO A 212 -8.11 -31.92 13.21
CA PRO A 212 -7.76 -31.56 11.83
C PRO A 212 -6.79 -32.57 11.19
N PRO A 213 -6.89 -32.81 9.88
CA PRO A 213 -5.99 -33.73 9.20
C PRO A 213 -4.57 -33.15 9.14
N THR A 214 -3.57 -34.04 8.99
CA THR A 214 -2.19 -33.62 8.81
C THR A 214 -2.00 -33.02 7.42
N LEU A 215 -1.70 -31.73 7.37
CA LEU A 215 -1.43 -31.00 6.14
C LEU A 215 0.04 -30.55 6.11
N PRO A 216 0.68 -30.52 4.92
CA PRO A 216 2.01 -29.94 4.80
C PRO A 216 1.96 -28.43 5.10
N THR A 217 3.09 -27.90 5.56
CA THR A 217 3.22 -26.48 5.91
C THR A 217 4.20 -25.79 4.99
N VAL A 218 3.84 -24.62 4.49
CA VAL A 218 4.73 -23.72 3.73
C VAL A 218 4.95 -22.46 4.56
N MET A 219 6.23 -22.15 4.82
CA MET A 219 6.61 -20.93 5.51
C MET A 219 6.84 -19.81 4.49
N MET A 220 6.13 -18.71 4.67
CA MET A 220 6.16 -17.54 3.82
C MET A 220 6.93 -16.44 4.54
N ILE A 221 8.19 -16.26 4.14
CA ILE A 221 9.11 -15.27 4.73
C ILE A 221 9.15 -14.05 3.82
N GLY A 222 8.80 -12.87 4.36
CA GLY A 222 8.87 -11.61 3.62
C GLY A 222 10.30 -11.09 3.43
N GLY A 223 10.46 -10.09 2.56
CA GLY A 223 11.72 -9.36 2.41
C GLY A 223 12.02 -8.45 3.61
N GLU A 224 13.18 -7.78 3.56
CA GLU A 224 13.74 -6.99 4.68
C GLU A 224 12.78 -5.98 5.31
N PHE A 225 11.95 -5.32 4.50
CA PHE A 225 11.01 -4.29 4.98
C PHE A 225 9.56 -4.77 5.07
N ASN A 226 9.31 -6.05 4.81
CA ASN A 226 7.96 -6.57 4.77
C ASN A 226 7.40 -6.85 6.16
N THR A 227 6.08 -6.91 6.21
CA THR A 227 5.30 -7.46 7.33
C THR A 227 4.62 -8.75 6.90
N PRO A 228 4.24 -9.64 7.85
CA PRO A 228 3.43 -10.82 7.52
C PRO A 228 2.17 -10.50 6.70
N ALA A 229 1.55 -9.34 6.98
CA ALA A 229 0.33 -8.87 6.32
C ALA A 229 0.54 -8.50 4.84
N ASP A 230 1.77 -8.22 4.41
CA ASP A 230 2.04 -7.74 3.05
C ASP A 230 1.81 -8.83 2.01
N TRP A 231 2.08 -10.09 2.36
CA TRP A 231 1.72 -11.24 1.52
C TRP A 231 0.23 -11.25 1.16
N LEU A 232 -0.62 -10.90 2.12
CA LEU A 232 -2.07 -10.89 1.95
C LEU A 232 -2.56 -9.63 1.26
N ARG A 233 -1.99 -8.47 1.59
CA ARG A 233 -2.47 -7.16 1.08
C ARG A 233 -1.89 -6.79 -0.27
N ALA A 234 -0.57 -6.87 -0.41
CA ALA A 234 0.14 -6.49 -1.62
C ALA A 234 0.34 -7.69 -2.56
N GLY A 235 0.58 -8.87 -1.99
CA GLY A 235 0.86 -10.10 -2.76
C GLY A 235 -0.36 -10.91 -3.19
N ASP A 236 -1.57 -10.57 -2.74
CA ASP A 236 -2.82 -11.31 -3.02
C ASP A 236 -2.72 -12.84 -2.79
N ALA A 237 -1.94 -13.21 -1.77
CA ALA A 237 -1.60 -14.62 -1.52
C ALA A 237 -2.84 -15.45 -1.19
N VAL A 238 -3.78 -14.92 -0.39
CA VAL A 238 -4.99 -15.67 0.04
C VAL A 238 -5.85 -16.04 -1.16
N THR A 239 -6.12 -15.11 -2.07
CA THR A 239 -6.90 -15.38 -3.28
C THR A 239 -6.24 -16.47 -4.13
N THR A 240 -4.92 -16.37 -4.29
CA THR A 240 -4.13 -17.36 -5.05
C THR A 240 -4.21 -18.76 -4.42
N ILE A 241 -4.05 -18.84 -3.09
CA ILE A 241 -4.13 -20.10 -2.36
C ILE A 241 -5.56 -20.66 -2.37
N ASP A 242 -6.59 -19.83 -2.24
CA ASP A 242 -7.99 -20.25 -2.33
C ASP A 242 -8.33 -20.81 -3.72
N MET A 243 -7.85 -20.17 -4.79
CA MET A 243 -8.01 -20.69 -6.15
C MET A 243 -7.35 -22.06 -6.31
N PHE A 244 -6.14 -22.21 -5.76
CA PHE A 244 -5.47 -23.51 -5.75
C PHE A 244 -6.28 -24.55 -4.95
N ALA A 245 -6.72 -24.21 -3.74
CA ALA A 245 -7.50 -25.10 -2.90
C ALA A 245 -8.81 -25.53 -3.58
N ALA A 246 -9.54 -24.59 -4.19
CA ALA A 246 -10.77 -24.87 -4.91
C ALA A 246 -10.56 -25.86 -6.07
N ALA A 247 -9.46 -25.72 -6.82
CA ALA A 247 -9.10 -26.64 -7.90
C ALA A 247 -8.70 -28.04 -7.41
N HIS A 248 -8.39 -28.21 -6.12
CA HIS A 248 -7.93 -29.46 -5.51
C HIS A 248 -8.88 -29.97 -4.41
N GLY A 249 -10.18 -29.64 -4.51
CA GLY A 249 -11.20 -30.14 -3.59
C GLY A 249 -11.06 -29.61 -2.16
N GLY A 250 -10.59 -28.38 -2.00
CA GLY A 250 -10.34 -27.72 -0.72
C GLY A 250 -8.97 -28.03 -0.11
N ASN A 251 -8.13 -28.81 -0.79
CA ASN A 251 -6.79 -29.18 -0.31
C ASN A 251 -5.73 -28.16 -0.73
N ALA A 252 -5.00 -27.64 0.26
CA ALA A 252 -3.76 -26.89 0.07
C ALA A 252 -2.86 -27.11 1.30
N PRO A 253 -1.57 -26.73 1.23
CA PRO A 253 -0.77 -26.60 2.43
C PRO A 253 -1.35 -25.57 3.41
N VAL A 254 -0.97 -25.68 4.68
CA VAL A 254 -1.09 -24.57 5.65
C VAL A 254 0.01 -23.58 5.35
N PHE A 255 -0.34 -22.31 5.15
CA PHE A 255 0.65 -21.25 4.91
C PHE A 255 0.86 -20.43 6.18
N VAL A 256 2.11 -20.30 6.60
CA VAL A 256 2.50 -19.53 7.78
C VAL A 256 3.27 -18.30 7.32
N PHE A 257 2.67 -17.13 7.48
CA PHE A 257 3.28 -15.84 7.16
C PHE A 257 4.00 -15.34 8.41
N VAL A 258 5.32 -15.48 8.42
CA VAL A 258 6.16 -15.20 9.60
C VAL A 258 6.72 -13.80 9.55
N ASP A 259 6.98 -13.23 10.73
CA ASP A 259 7.67 -11.96 10.86
C ASP A 259 9.17 -12.17 11.07
N ALA A 260 9.96 -11.81 10.06
CA ALA A 260 11.42 -11.86 10.13
C ALA A 260 12.06 -10.48 10.40
N GLY A 261 11.27 -9.40 10.42
CA GLY A 261 11.77 -8.02 10.46
C GLY A 261 11.45 -7.26 11.76
N GLY A 262 10.34 -7.59 12.43
CA GLY A 262 9.94 -7.02 13.73
C GLY A 262 9.09 -5.75 13.66
#